data_AF-A0A1D1XQK8-F1
#
_entry.id   AF-A0A1D1XQK8-F1
#
_cell.length_a   1.000
_cell.length_b   1.000
_cell.length_c   1.000
_cell.angle_alpha   90.00
_cell.angle_beta   90.00
_cell.angle_gamma   90.00
#
_symmetry.space_group_name_H-M   'P 1'
#
loop_
_entity.id
_entity.type
_entity.pdbx_description
1 polymer ?
#
loop_
_entity_poly.entity_id
_entity_poly.type
_entity_poly.pdbx_seq_one_letter_code
_entity_poly.pdbx_strand_id
1 'polypeptide(L)'
;SLSLSTHTKMPVGGGSSRLLLALLLLASAEAFAAEDRENRSSWGSIFLATAKDEGGLLRPGSAAVADPVRDDMVGVGVDDDIDAEFAGGFSSLDGMLQWAIGHSDPVKLKEKASDVRRMSADELKARRLEIKELMEKLKMPSDAELMQTAINDLNNSSIPLEDRQRALNELLVLVEPIDNANDLDKLGGLVAVVRELHNSDAEIRTTSAWILGKASQNNPLVQNQVLSHGALKILMKLVQSSDTEEAVKALYAISALIRNNDNGLELFYAETGDVMLQDIMSNSSIDIRLRKKAVFLVADLADQQLENVDSVELPLFRTHLFLKSVVDLTLSSDLDLQEKALLAIRSLLQLESSAALVFNELCGLDKALERIKEQLEVLTAADRGGDFARDIENLRREVSFIFHRRLEMGSEVPT
;
A
#
# COMPACT_ATOMS: atom_id res chain seq x y z
N SER A 1 14.52 64.37 24.90
CA SER A 1 15.43 65.30 25.60
C SER A 1 14.75 65.78 26.87
N LEU A 2 15.32 65.46 28.05
CA LEU A 2 14.95 65.98 29.40
C LEU A 2 13.49 65.68 29.88
N SER A 3 13.17 65.48 31.16
CA SER A 3 13.98 65.17 32.37
C SER A 3 13.06 64.96 33.60
N LEU A 4 13.34 63.95 34.46
CA LEU A 4 12.96 63.86 35.90
C LEU A 4 11.42 63.87 36.23
N SER A 5 10.85 63.41 37.35
CA SER A 5 11.23 62.67 38.58
C SER A 5 9.91 62.32 39.34
N THR A 6 9.77 61.56 40.45
CA THR A 6 10.66 60.86 41.42
C THR A 6 9.85 59.83 42.25
N HIS A 7 10.49 58.77 42.77
CA HIS A 7 10.21 58.11 44.08
C HIS A 7 8.85 57.39 44.34
N THR A 8 8.71 56.32 45.15
CA THR A 8 9.66 55.53 45.99
C THR A 8 9.15 54.12 46.37
N LYS A 9 10.10 53.20 46.62
CA LYS A 9 10.11 52.09 47.62
C LYS A 9 9.17 50.87 47.51
N MET A 10 9.80 49.72 47.26
CA MET A 10 9.54 48.44 47.97
C MET A 10 10.17 48.45 49.38
N PRO A 11 9.82 47.47 50.26
CA PRO A 11 10.67 46.28 50.47
C PRO A 11 9.86 44.96 50.36
N VAL A 12 10.34 43.80 49.86
CA VAL A 12 11.59 43.00 50.03
C VAL A 12 11.54 42.00 51.20
N GLY A 13 11.79 40.72 50.87
CA GLY A 13 11.92 39.54 51.78
C GLY A 13 10.73 38.57 51.63
N GLY A 14 10.82 37.36 51.07
CA GLY A 14 11.94 36.42 50.93
C GLY A 14 11.86 35.36 52.05
N GLY A 15 11.89 34.05 51.83
CA GLY A 15 11.98 33.24 50.60
C GLY A 15 11.92 31.74 50.97
N SER A 16 12.34 30.85 50.05
CA SER A 16 12.64 29.42 50.29
C SER A 16 11.48 28.43 50.51
N SER A 17 11.15 27.70 49.44
CA SER A 17 11.17 26.23 49.34
C SER A 17 10.85 25.39 50.59
N ARG A 18 9.74 24.60 50.53
CA ARG A 18 9.76 23.12 50.59
C ARG A 18 8.38 22.45 50.74
N LEU A 19 8.22 21.34 50.01
CA LEU A 19 7.59 20.06 50.41
C LEU A 19 6.10 19.94 50.80
N LEU A 20 5.49 18.85 50.27
CA LEU A 20 4.42 18.02 50.87
C LEU A 20 3.03 18.66 51.01
N LEU A 21 1.90 17.95 50.96
CA LEU A 21 1.49 16.64 50.39
C LEU A 21 -0.05 16.58 50.54
N ALA A 22 -0.73 15.65 49.85
CA ALA A 22 -2.02 15.06 50.25
C ALA A 22 -3.29 15.95 50.11
N LEU A 23 -4.50 15.39 49.92
CA LEU A 23 -5.03 14.17 49.26
C LEU A 23 -6.57 14.26 49.36
N LEU A 24 -7.31 13.68 48.39
CA LEU A 24 -8.73 13.22 48.49
C LEU A 24 -9.80 14.28 48.87
N LEU A 25 -10.92 14.43 48.15
CA LEU A 25 -11.96 13.42 47.98
C LEU A 25 -12.94 13.76 46.83
N LEU A 26 -13.29 12.71 46.08
CA LEU A 26 -14.57 12.30 45.48
C LEU A 26 -15.76 13.28 45.27
N ALA A 27 -16.47 12.95 44.18
CA ALA A 27 -17.91 13.08 43.90
C ALA A 27 -18.44 14.40 43.31
N SER A 28 -18.81 14.36 42.03
CA SER A 28 -20.22 14.19 41.63
C SER A 28 -20.33 13.79 40.16
N ALA A 29 -21.39 13.06 39.80
CA ALA A 29 -21.82 12.88 38.43
C ALA A 29 -22.95 13.87 38.17
N GLU A 30 -22.97 14.51 37.00
CA GLU A 30 -24.17 15.18 36.51
C GLU A 30 -24.20 15.10 34.98
N ALA A 31 -25.33 14.62 34.46
CA ALA A 31 -25.59 14.59 33.03
C ALA A 31 -26.13 15.95 32.60
N PHE A 32 -25.71 16.43 31.42
CA PHE A 32 -26.43 17.49 30.73
C PHE A 32 -26.78 17.04 29.32
N ALA A 33 -28.09 17.00 29.04
CA ALA A 33 -28.60 16.84 27.70
C ALA A 33 -28.47 18.18 26.95
N ALA A 34 -28.04 18.12 25.71
CA ALA A 34 -28.13 19.22 24.75
C ALA A 34 -28.58 18.64 23.40
N GLU A 35 -29.89 18.59 23.24
CA GLU A 35 -30.58 18.36 21.97
C GLU A 35 -30.46 19.64 21.12
N ASP A 36 -30.02 19.55 19.86
CA ASP A 36 -30.90 19.74 18.68
C ASP A 36 -30.14 19.74 17.33
N ARG A 37 -30.88 19.37 16.26
CA ARG A 37 -30.63 19.56 14.81
C ARG A 37 -29.51 18.79 14.08
N GLU A 38 -29.94 17.61 13.66
CA GLU A 38 -29.88 17.10 12.27
C GLU A 38 -29.28 18.00 11.17
N ASN A 39 -28.46 17.39 10.31
CA ASN A 39 -28.73 17.43 8.88
C ASN A 39 -28.51 16.04 8.25
N ARG A 40 -29.40 15.61 7.35
CA ARG A 40 -29.47 14.22 6.85
C ARG A 40 -29.04 14.09 5.39
N SER A 41 -28.13 13.15 5.12
CA SER A 41 -28.16 12.30 3.91
C SER A 41 -27.20 11.12 4.11
N SER A 42 -27.65 10.05 4.78
CA SER A 42 -28.32 8.91 4.13
C SER A 42 -27.35 7.99 3.36
N TRP A 43 -26.53 7.24 4.11
CA TRP A 43 -26.01 5.95 3.63
C TRP A 43 -26.89 4.84 4.19
N GLY A 44 -27.61 4.16 3.30
CA GLY A 44 -28.57 3.12 3.65
C GLY A 44 -27.89 1.82 4.07
N SER A 45 -28.25 1.34 5.27
CA SER A 45 -27.92 0.02 5.82
C SER A 45 -28.32 -1.14 4.88
N ILE A 46 -27.88 -2.38 5.09
CA ILE A 46 -28.44 -3.34 6.07
C ILE A 46 -27.38 -4.45 6.27
N PHE A 47 -26.70 -4.47 7.41
CA PHE A 47 -27.00 -5.25 8.63
C PHE A 47 -26.55 -6.71 8.63
N LEU A 48 -25.49 -6.95 9.41
CA LEU A 48 -25.09 -8.24 9.96
C LEU A 48 -26.16 -8.75 10.95
N ALA A 49 -26.50 -10.04 10.91
CA ALA A 49 -27.39 -10.67 11.89
C ALA A 49 -26.68 -11.82 12.62
N THR A 50 -26.62 -11.74 13.94
CA THR A 50 -26.01 -12.74 14.82
C THR A 50 -26.98 -13.89 15.11
N ALA A 51 -26.51 -15.14 15.01
CA ALA A 51 -27.10 -16.27 15.74
C ALA A 51 -26.04 -17.37 15.99
N LYS A 52 -26.07 -17.92 17.20
CA LYS A 52 -25.21 -19.02 17.66
C LYS A 52 -26.14 -20.06 18.29
N ASP A 53 -26.18 -21.28 17.75
CA ASP A 53 -26.24 -22.52 18.54
C ASP A 53 -26.12 -23.80 17.69
N GLU A 54 -26.14 -24.95 18.38
CA GLU A 54 -25.45 -26.19 18.05
C GLU A 54 -26.17 -27.16 17.09
N GLY A 55 -25.37 -28.06 16.49
CA GLY A 55 -25.66 -29.51 16.59
C GLY A 55 -26.31 -30.25 15.41
N GLY A 56 -25.51 -31.08 14.73
CA GLY A 56 -25.97 -32.42 14.30
C GLY A 56 -26.30 -32.67 12.82
N LEU A 57 -25.44 -33.44 12.16
CA LEU A 57 -25.76 -34.49 11.16
C LEU A 57 -26.88 -34.24 10.13
N LEU A 58 -26.51 -34.01 8.86
CA LEU A 58 -26.68 -34.96 7.72
C LEU A 58 -26.30 -34.30 6.37
N ARG A 59 -25.49 -35.01 5.56
CA ARG A 59 -25.38 -34.85 4.09
C ARG A 59 -26.40 -35.81 3.42
N PRO A 60 -26.78 -35.68 2.11
CA PRO A 60 -26.07 -34.99 1.01
C PRO A 60 -26.94 -34.16 0.03
N GLY A 61 -26.31 -33.44 -0.93
CA GLY A 61 -26.91 -33.26 -2.27
C GLY A 61 -26.74 -31.94 -3.04
N SER A 62 -25.78 -31.93 -3.98
CA SER A 62 -25.81 -31.21 -5.28
C SER A 62 -25.48 -29.70 -5.39
N ALA A 63 -25.19 -29.32 -6.65
CA ALA A 63 -24.97 -27.99 -7.24
C ALA A 63 -23.64 -27.27 -6.86
N ALA A 64 -22.64 -27.44 -7.73
CA ALA A 64 -21.44 -26.61 -7.77
C ALA A 64 -21.67 -25.40 -8.69
N VAL A 65 -21.10 -24.25 -8.32
CA VAL A 65 -20.71 -23.16 -9.23
C VAL A 65 -19.24 -22.91 -8.95
N ALA A 66 -18.43 -22.86 -9.99
CA ALA A 66 -16.99 -22.69 -9.91
C ALA A 66 -16.58 -21.47 -10.75
N ASP A 67 -15.97 -20.48 -10.08
CA ASP A 67 -15.20 -19.41 -10.72
C ASP A 67 -13.73 -19.85 -10.83
N PRO A 68 -13.10 -19.76 -12.01
CA PRO A 68 -11.66 -20.00 -12.09
C PRO A 68 -10.93 -18.93 -12.92
N VAL A 69 -10.30 -17.99 -12.21
CA VAL A 69 -8.99 -17.46 -12.61
C VAL A 69 -8.04 -17.56 -11.42
N ARG A 70 -7.13 -18.52 -11.48
CA ARG A 70 -5.91 -18.57 -10.68
C ARG A 70 -4.75 -18.55 -11.67
N ASP A 71 -3.78 -17.67 -11.45
CA ASP A 71 -2.39 -18.02 -11.74
C ASP A 71 -1.42 -17.28 -10.80
N ASP A 72 -0.68 -18.08 -10.04
CA ASP A 72 0.66 -17.84 -9.51
C ASP A 72 1.06 -16.42 -9.04
N MET A 73 0.38 -15.97 -7.99
CA MET A 73 1.10 -15.36 -6.87
C MET A 73 1.46 -16.48 -5.87
N VAL A 74 2.75 -16.79 -5.70
CA VAL A 74 3.22 -17.67 -4.60
C VAL A 74 3.17 -16.89 -3.29
N GLY A 75 1.95 -16.60 -2.84
CA GLY A 75 1.67 -16.19 -1.47
C GLY A 75 1.80 -17.42 -0.59
N VAL A 76 2.83 -17.45 0.25
CA VAL A 76 2.87 -18.38 1.39
C VAL A 76 1.74 -17.95 2.32
N GLY A 77 0.64 -18.69 2.33
CA GLY A 77 -0.41 -18.53 3.32
C GLY A 77 0.16 -18.85 4.70
N VAL A 78 0.34 -17.81 5.51
CA VAL A 78 0.34 -17.88 6.97
C VAL A 78 -0.91 -17.12 7.39
N ASP A 79 -1.67 -17.70 8.32
CA ASP A 79 -3.02 -17.26 8.64
C ASP A 79 -3.11 -15.79 9.09
N ASP A 80 -4.22 -15.14 8.74
CA ASP A 80 -4.66 -13.88 9.38
C ASP A 80 -4.96 -14.18 10.86
N ASP A 81 -3.97 -13.92 11.73
CA ASP A 81 -4.13 -13.46 13.13
C ASP A 81 -2.72 -13.32 13.75
N ILE A 82 -1.89 -12.41 13.23
CA ILE A 82 -0.71 -11.91 13.97
C ILE A 82 -1.13 -10.69 14.79
N ASP A 83 -2.04 -10.93 15.73
CA ASP A 83 -1.85 -10.34 17.07
C ASP A 83 -0.40 -10.63 17.47
N ALA A 84 0.31 -9.66 18.05
CA ALA A 84 1.73 -9.82 18.36
C ALA A 84 1.95 -10.96 19.37
N GLU A 85 2.12 -12.19 18.87
CA GLU A 85 2.24 -13.40 19.67
C GLU A 85 3.57 -13.37 20.42
N PHE A 86 3.51 -12.80 21.63
CA PHE A 86 4.53 -13.01 22.63
C PHE A 86 4.65 -14.53 22.85
N ALA A 87 5.79 -15.09 22.46
CA ALA A 87 6.01 -16.53 22.30
C ALA A 87 5.44 -17.34 23.48
N GLY A 88 4.26 -17.93 23.28
CA GLY A 88 3.47 -18.53 24.37
C GLY A 88 1.97 -18.19 24.40
N GLY A 89 1.42 -17.47 23.41
CA GLY A 89 -0.04 -17.28 23.27
C GLY A 89 -0.65 -16.20 24.16
N PHE A 90 0.08 -15.12 24.43
CA PHE A 90 -0.42 -13.96 25.19
C PHE A 90 -0.23 -12.66 24.41
N SER A 91 -1.27 -11.84 24.30
CA SER A 91 -1.23 -10.55 23.59
C SER A 91 -0.49 -9.43 24.35
N SER A 92 -0.04 -9.68 25.58
CA SER A 92 0.82 -8.75 26.34
C SER A 92 1.50 -9.42 27.52
N LEU A 93 2.60 -8.83 27.99
CA LEU A 93 3.29 -9.25 29.22
C LEU A 93 2.37 -9.14 30.45
N ASP A 94 1.50 -8.13 30.51
CA ASP A 94 0.49 -7.99 31.58
C ASP A 94 -0.57 -9.09 31.50
N GLY A 95 -1.02 -9.49 30.30
CA GLY A 95 -1.88 -10.64 30.10
C GLY A 95 -1.25 -11.95 30.59
N MET A 96 0.03 -12.18 30.26
CA MET A 96 0.82 -13.30 30.79
C MET A 96 0.93 -13.26 32.32
N LEU A 97 1.22 -12.08 32.91
CA LEU A 97 1.31 -11.91 34.36
C LEU A 97 -0.03 -12.18 35.05
N GLN A 98 -1.14 -11.67 34.52
CA GLN A 98 -2.48 -11.92 35.05
C GLN A 98 -2.85 -13.41 34.97
N TRP A 99 -2.57 -14.06 33.83
CA TRP A 99 -2.79 -15.49 33.67
C TRP A 99 -1.95 -16.32 34.64
N ALA A 100 -0.65 -16.00 34.77
CA ALA A 100 0.27 -16.69 35.68
C ALA A 100 -0.12 -16.52 37.15
N ILE A 101 -0.65 -15.35 37.54
CA ILE A 101 -1.21 -15.11 38.87
C ILE A 101 -2.49 -15.93 39.07
N GLY A 102 -3.39 -15.95 38.08
CA GLY A 102 -4.66 -16.68 38.14
C GLY A 102 -4.52 -18.22 38.17
N HIS A 103 -3.48 -18.76 37.54
CA HIS A 103 -3.19 -20.20 37.47
C HIS A 103 -2.14 -20.67 38.49
N SER A 104 -1.62 -19.76 39.33
CA SER A 104 -0.71 -20.11 40.42
C SER A 104 -1.46 -20.48 41.70
N ASP A 105 -0.87 -21.38 42.48
CA ASP A 105 -1.36 -21.76 43.80
C ASP A 105 -1.43 -20.53 44.75
N PRO A 106 -2.63 -20.13 45.21
CA PRO A 106 -2.81 -18.91 45.99
C PRO A 106 -2.16 -18.99 47.37
N VAL A 107 -1.92 -20.19 47.91
CA VAL A 107 -1.20 -20.37 49.19
C VAL A 107 0.28 -20.07 48.99
N LYS A 108 0.90 -20.67 47.96
CA LYS A 108 2.33 -20.44 47.64
C LYS A 108 2.62 -19.01 47.21
N LEU A 109 1.69 -18.37 46.49
CA LEU A 109 1.79 -16.94 46.18
C LEU A 109 1.78 -16.08 47.45
N LYS A 110 0.88 -16.38 48.40
CA LYS A 110 0.77 -15.65 49.67
C LYS A 110 2.00 -15.85 50.56
N GLU A 111 2.58 -17.05 50.59
CA GLU A 111 3.84 -17.33 51.27
C GLU A 111 4.99 -16.52 50.66
N LYS A 112 5.23 -16.63 49.35
CA LYS A 112 6.26 -15.85 48.64
C LYS A 112 6.07 -14.34 48.80
N ALA A 113 4.84 -13.84 48.77
CA ALA A 113 4.54 -12.44 49.03
C ALA A 113 4.83 -12.02 50.48
N SER A 114 4.66 -12.93 51.45
CA SER A 114 5.04 -12.68 52.84
C SER A 114 6.56 -12.65 53.04
N ASP A 115 7.31 -13.45 52.29
CA ASP A 115 8.77 -13.45 52.31
C ASP A 115 9.34 -12.19 51.65
N VAL A 116 8.77 -11.74 50.53
CA VAL A 116 9.13 -10.44 49.92
C VAL A 116 8.85 -9.27 50.88
N ARG A 117 7.81 -9.35 51.71
CA ARG A 117 7.53 -8.34 52.77
C ARG A 117 8.51 -8.40 53.95
N ARG A 118 9.29 -9.48 54.10
CA ARG A 118 10.35 -9.63 55.13
C ARG A 118 11.73 -9.18 54.64
N MET A 119 11.89 -8.95 53.33
CA MET A 119 13.14 -8.45 52.76
C MET A 119 13.43 -7.01 53.23
N SER A 120 14.70 -6.70 53.42
CA SER A 120 15.16 -5.35 53.75
C SER A 120 14.95 -4.37 52.58
N ALA A 121 14.96 -3.08 52.89
CA ALA A 121 14.76 -2.03 51.87
C ALA A 121 15.83 -2.04 50.77
N ASP A 122 17.05 -2.55 51.04
CA ASP A 122 18.15 -2.58 50.08
C ASP A 122 18.12 -3.85 49.22
N GLU A 123 17.73 -5.01 49.77
CA GLU A 123 17.44 -6.21 48.99
C GLU A 123 16.25 -5.99 48.02
N LEU A 124 15.23 -5.24 48.45
CA LEU A 124 14.11 -4.85 47.60
C LEU A 124 14.54 -3.89 46.46
N LYS A 125 15.53 -3.02 46.68
CA LYS A 125 16.11 -2.18 45.62
C LYS A 125 16.93 -3.03 44.65
N ALA A 126 17.79 -3.91 45.16
CA ALA A 126 18.61 -4.81 44.35
C ALA A 126 17.74 -5.67 43.43
N ARG A 127 16.68 -6.27 43.97
CA ARG A 127 15.72 -7.08 43.19
C ARG A 127 14.91 -6.26 42.18
N ARG A 128 14.58 -5.00 42.47
CA ARG A 128 13.95 -4.09 41.49
C ARG A 128 14.91 -3.71 40.37
N LEU A 129 16.19 -3.54 40.66
CA LEU A 129 17.22 -3.27 39.65
C LEU A 129 17.44 -4.49 38.75
N GLU A 130 17.56 -5.68 39.35
CA GLU A 130 17.65 -6.96 38.63
C GLU A 130 16.44 -7.19 37.70
N ILE A 131 15.21 -7.00 38.21
CA ILE A 131 14.00 -7.08 37.38
C ILE A 131 14.04 -6.05 36.25
N LYS A 132 14.50 -4.80 36.51
CA LYS A 132 14.62 -3.79 35.46
C LYS A 132 15.65 -4.22 34.40
N GLU A 133 16.83 -4.68 34.79
CA GLU A 133 17.85 -5.17 33.85
C GLU A 133 17.37 -6.37 33.04
N LEU A 134 16.58 -7.27 33.63
CA LEU A 134 15.94 -8.37 32.90
C LEU A 134 14.88 -7.86 31.93
N MET A 135 14.05 -6.88 32.32
CA MET A 135 13.07 -6.26 31.41
C MET A 135 13.74 -5.56 30.23
N GLU A 136 14.85 -4.82 30.44
CA GLU A 136 15.60 -4.21 29.34
C GLU A 136 16.23 -5.30 28.42
N LYS A 137 16.72 -6.42 28.98
CA LYS A 137 17.28 -7.55 28.20
C LYS A 137 16.22 -8.35 27.44
N LEU A 138 14.96 -8.35 27.89
CA LEU A 138 13.83 -9.01 27.22
C LEU A 138 12.98 -8.04 26.38
N LYS A 139 13.33 -6.75 26.34
CA LYS A 139 12.62 -5.77 25.52
C LYS A 139 12.87 -6.10 24.04
N MET A 140 11.83 -6.57 23.35
CA MET A 140 11.87 -6.64 21.88
C MET A 140 11.99 -5.21 21.34
N PRO A 141 12.86 -4.94 20.36
CA PRO A 141 12.94 -3.64 19.72
C PRO A 141 11.61 -3.33 19.03
N SER A 142 11.17 -2.07 19.10
CA SER A 142 10.02 -1.63 18.31
C SER A 142 10.39 -1.51 16.83
N ASP A 143 9.39 -1.52 15.96
CA ASP A 143 9.57 -1.32 14.51
C ASP A 143 10.38 -0.04 14.21
N ALA A 144 10.13 1.05 14.92
CA ALA A 144 10.91 2.28 14.79
C ALA A 144 12.40 2.11 15.19
N GLU A 145 12.70 1.30 16.22
CA GLU A 145 14.07 0.95 16.63
C GLU A 145 14.76 0.04 15.58
N LEU A 146 14.01 -0.89 14.98
CA LEU A 146 14.47 -1.76 13.90
C LEU A 146 14.73 -0.96 12.61
N MET A 147 13.77 -0.12 12.18
CA MET A 147 13.92 0.78 11.04
C MET A 147 15.13 1.69 11.22
N GLN A 148 15.29 2.30 12.40
CA GLN A 148 16.44 3.15 12.67
C GLN A 148 17.77 2.38 12.59
N THR A 149 17.80 1.11 13.01
CA THR A 149 18.97 0.22 12.90
C THR A 149 19.32 -0.03 11.44
N ALA A 150 18.36 -0.49 10.62
CA ALA A 150 18.58 -0.71 9.19
C ALA A 150 18.98 0.57 8.45
N ILE A 151 18.38 1.72 8.76
CA ILE A 151 18.75 3.03 8.20
C ILE A 151 20.19 3.42 8.58
N ASN A 152 20.63 3.11 9.81
CA ASN A 152 22.02 3.36 10.23
C ASN A 152 23.01 2.50 9.43
N ASP A 153 22.67 1.23 9.16
CA ASP A 153 23.48 0.34 8.34
C ASP A 153 23.55 0.83 6.88
N LEU A 154 22.44 1.25 6.28
CA LEU A 154 22.47 1.87 4.94
C LEU A 154 23.35 3.14 4.90
N ASN A 155 23.37 3.92 5.97
CA ASN A 155 24.22 5.12 6.09
C ASN A 155 25.69 4.81 6.40
N ASN A 156 26.02 3.59 6.82
CA ASN A 156 27.40 3.15 7.00
C ASN A 156 28.00 2.72 5.65
N SER A 157 28.91 3.52 5.10
CA SER A 157 29.57 3.23 3.81
C SER A 157 30.52 2.02 3.85
N SER A 158 30.78 1.45 5.02
CA SER A 158 31.80 0.40 5.22
C SER A 158 31.23 -1.01 5.38
N ILE A 159 29.90 -1.18 5.39
CA ILE A 159 29.30 -2.52 5.52
C ILE A 159 29.43 -3.34 4.22
N PRO A 160 29.55 -4.67 4.32
CA PRO A 160 29.43 -5.59 3.19
C PRO A 160 28.12 -5.41 2.40
N LEU A 161 28.15 -5.79 1.12
CA LEU A 161 26.97 -5.76 0.24
C LEU A 161 25.83 -6.63 0.79
N GLU A 162 26.15 -7.82 1.33
CA GLU A 162 25.18 -8.73 1.93
C GLU A 162 24.45 -8.13 3.15
N ASP A 163 25.17 -7.40 4.00
CA ASP A 163 24.59 -6.71 5.16
C ASP A 163 23.74 -5.50 4.72
N ARG A 164 24.16 -4.79 3.65
CA ARG A 164 23.37 -3.71 3.05
C ARG A 164 22.05 -4.24 2.46
N GLN A 165 22.11 -5.36 1.75
CA GLN A 165 20.92 -6.02 1.20
C GLN A 165 20.01 -6.56 2.31
N ARG A 166 20.58 -7.06 3.42
CA ARG A 166 19.80 -7.43 4.62
C ARG A 166 19.04 -6.23 5.20
N ALA A 167 19.71 -5.10 5.40
CA ALA A 167 19.08 -3.87 5.91
C ALA A 167 17.95 -3.36 4.98
N LEU A 168 18.10 -3.48 3.66
CA LEU A 168 17.03 -3.17 2.70
C LEU A 168 15.86 -4.14 2.81
N ASN A 169 16.12 -5.44 2.94
CA ASN A 169 15.06 -6.45 3.11
C ASN A 169 14.31 -6.30 4.45
N GLU A 170 15.00 -5.92 5.52
CA GLU A 170 14.38 -5.57 6.81
C GLU A 170 13.47 -4.34 6.66
N LEU A 171 13.94 -3.27 6.02
CA LEU A 171 13.11 -2.10 5.74
C LEU A 171 11.91 -2.42 4.83
N LEU A 172 12.07 -3.32 3.85
CA LEU A 172 10.99 -3.71 2.92
C LEU A 172 9.79 -4.33 3.65
N VAL A 173 10.04 -5.10 4.72
CA VAL A 173 8.98 -5.65 5.58
C VAL A 173 8.46 -4.59 6.54
N LEU A 174 9.36 -3.81 7.17
CA LEU A 174 8.98 -2.81 8.16
C LEU A 174 8.14 -1.66 7.60
N VAL A 175 8.18 -1.38 6.29
CA VAL A 175 7.34 -0.34 5.65
C VAL A 175 5.98 -0.85 5.17
N GLU A 176 5.62 -2.10 5.42
CA GLU A 176 4.28 -2.63 5.07
C GLU A 176 3.16 -1.99 5.91
N PRO A 177 3.31 -1.77 7.23
CA PRO A 177 2.36 -0.99 8.01
C PRO A 177 2.41 0.50 7.63
N ILE A 178 1.24 1.09 7.41
CA ILE A 178 1.08 2.50 6.99
C ILE A 178 1.74 3.47 7.99
N ASP A 179 1.66 3.21 9.29
CA ASP A 179 2.27 4.05 10.32
C ASP A 179 3.81 4.06 10.23
N ASN A 180 4.42 2.89 10.01
CA ASN A 180 5.87 2.76 9.81
C ASN A 180 6.31 3.45 8.50
N ALA A 181 5.54 3.27 7.41
CA ALA A 181 5.79 3.97 6.15
C ALA A 181 5.76 5.50 6.34
N ASN A 182 4.82 6.02 7.13
CA ASN A 182 4.72 7.45 7.47
C ASN A 182 5.87 7.97 8.36
N ASP A 183 6.54 7.09 9.11
CA ASP A 183 7.71 7.42 9.93
C ASP A 183 9.04 7.29 9.17
N LEU A 184 9.08 6.56 8.05
CA LEU A 184 10.28 6.29 7.25
C LEU A 184 11.06 7.56 6.87
N ASP A 185 10.38 8.63 6.44
CA ASP A 185 11.02 9.91 6.11
C ASP A 185 11.56 10.64 7.36
N LYS A 186 10.80 10.58 8.47
CA LYS A 186 11.16 11.22 9.75
C LYS A 186 12.44 10.63 10.34
N LEU A 187 12.65 9.33 10.14
CA LEU A 187 13.87 8.60 10.51
C LEU A 187 15.03 8.78 9.50
N GLY A 188 14.83 9.55 8.43
CA GLY A 188 15.82 9.75 7.35
C GLY A 188 15.94 8.57 6.39
N GLY A 189 15.02 7.60 6.46
CA GLY A 189 15.05 6.37 5.68
C GLY A 189 14.78 6.59 4.20
N LEU A 190 13.87 7.50 3.82
CA LEU A 190 13.65 7.82 2.41
C LEU A 190 14.92 8.35 1.73
N VAL A 191 15.67 9.24 2.40
CA VAL A 191 16.95 9.75 1.88
C VAL A 191 17.97 8.62 1.71
N ALA A 192 18.01 7.65 2.64
CA ALA A 192 18.88 6.49 2.54
C ALA A 192 18.49 5.57 1.36
N VAL A 193 17.20 5.23 1.22
CA VAL A 193 16.70 4.34 0.15
C VAL A 193 16.80 4.98 -1.24
N VAL A 194 16.49 6.28 -1.38
CA VAL A 194 16.63 7.01 -2.65
C VAL A 194 18.10 7.11 -3.08
N ARG A 195 19.05 7.17 -2.13
CA ARG A 195 20.48 7.07 -2.43
C ARG A 195 20.85 5.70 -3.01
N GLU A 196 20.31 4.61 -2.46
CA GLU A 196 20.58 3.25 -2.94
C GLU A 196 20.03 2.96 -4.34
N LEU A 197 19.09 3.76 -4.87
CA LEU A 197 18.72 3.73 -6.31
C LEU A 197 19.88 4.06 -7.26
N HIS A 198 21.01 4.58 -6.76
CA HIS A 198 22.24 4.84 -7.53
C HIS A 198 23.34 3.80 -7.28
N ASN A 199 23.07 2.74 -6.52
CA ASN A 199 24.07 1.71 -6.23
C ASN A 199 24.54 1.03 -7.53
N SER A 200 25.79 0.58 -7.59
CA SER A 200 26.29 -0.19 -8.74
C SER A 200 25.60 -1.56 -8.88
N ASP A 201 25.16 -2.13 -7.77
CA ASP A 201 24.50 -3.43 -7.73
C ASP A 201 23.01 -3.34 -8.09
N ALA A 202 22.53 -4.23 -8.96
CA ALA A 202 21.15 -4.22 -9.43
C ALA A 202 20.14 -4.77 -8.40
N GLU A 203 20.55 -5.70 -7.54
CA GLU A 203 19.69 -6.26 -6.48
C GLU A 203 19.39 -5.19 -5.43
N ILE A 204 20.41 -4.42 -5.04
CA ILE A 204 20.26 -3.25 -4.16
C ILE A 204 19.27 -2.23 -4.73
N ARG A 205 19.42 -1.84 -6.01
CA ARG A 205 18.51 -0.89 -6.68
C ARG A 205 17.10 -1.45 -6.79
N THR A 206 16.95 -2.75 -7.07
CA THR A 206 15.67 -3.48 -7.13
C THR A 206 14.93 -3.46 -5.81
N THR A 207 15.58 -3.85 -4.71
CA THR A 207 14.95 -3.81 -3.37
C THR A 207 14.64 -2.38 -2.96
N SER A 208 15.51 -1.41 -3.26
CA SER A 208 15.29 0.01 -2.97
C SER A 208 14.05 0.56 -3.69
N ALA A 209 13.89 0.27 -4.99
CA ALA A 209 12.68 0.63 -5.73
C ALA A 209 11.43 -0.05 -5.13
N TRP A 210 11.55 -1.30 -4.70
CA TRP A 210 10.43 -2.02 -4.07
C TRP A 210 10.00 -1.41 -2.73
N ILE A 211 10.94 -1.00 -1.87
CA ILE A 211 10.63 -0.29 -0.61
C ILE A 211 9.83 0.98 -0.89
N LEU A 212 10.31 1.81 -1.84
CA LEU A 212 9.61 3.06 -2.21
C LEU A 212 8.21 2.78 -2.75
N GLY A 213 8.04 1.73 -3.56
CA GLY A 213 6.74 1.32 -4.08
C GLY A 213 5.78 0.85 -2.98
N LYS A 214 6.23 0.01 -2.04
CA LYS A 214 5.42 -0.43 -0.89
C LYS A 214 5.00 0.73 -0.01
N ALA A 215 5.97 1.54 0.44
CA ALA A 215 5.71 2.65 1.35
C ALA A 215 4.78 3.73 0.76
N SER A 216 4.80 3.91 -0.57
CA SER A 216 3.95 4.87 -1.29
C SER A 216 2.57 4.31 -1.68
N GLN A 217 2.33 3.01 -1.59
CA GLN A 217 1.12 2.39 -2.13
C GLN A 217 -0.12 2.88 -1.38
N ASN A 218 -1.00 3.61 -2.08
CA ASN A 218 -2.19 4.27 -1.51
C ASN A 218 -1.88 5.23 -0.34
N ASN A 219 -0.67 5.82 -0.30
CA ASN A 219 -0.23 6.69 0.79
C ASN A 219 0.19 8.09 0.28
N PRO A 220 -0.73 9.07 0.21
CA PRO A 220 -0.45 10.42 -0.29
C PRO A 220 0.65 11.17 0.45
N LEU A 221 0.90 10.87 1.72
CA LEU A 221 1.98 11.50 2.49
C LEU A 221 3.34 11.02 1.98
N VAL A 222 3.53 9.69 1.93
CA VAL A 222 4.81 9.10 1.49
C VAL A 222 5.03 9.30 -0.01
N GLN A 223 3.98 9.21 -0.84
CA GLN A 223 4.06 9.53 -2.26
C GLN A 223 4.71 10.91 -2.48
N ASN A 224 4.21 11.95 -1.82
CA ASN A 224 4.73 13.31 -1.97
C ASN A 224 6.13 13.49 -1.37
N GLN A 225 6.47 12.80 -0.28
CA GLN A 225 7.84 12.80 0.25
C GLN A 225 8.83 12.16 -0.74
N VAL A 226 8.52 10.99 -1.29
CA VAL A 226 9.36 10.28 -2.27
C VAL A 226 9.54 11.11 -3.56
N LEU A 227 8.49 11.80 -4.02
CA LEU A 227 8.58 12.76 -5.13
C LEU A 227 9.48 13.95 -4.78
N SER A 228 9.38 14.50 -3.56
CA SER A 228 10.21 15.64 -3.13
C SER A 228 11.72 15.32 -3.05
N HIS A 229 12.07 14.05 -2.80
CA HIS A 229 13.44 13.55 -2.86
C HIS A 229 13.95 13.28 -4.30
N GLY A 230 13.14 13.57 -5.33
CA GLY A 230 13.52 13.42 -6.73
C GLY A 230 13.54 11.98 -7.25
N ALA A 231 12.96 11.03 -6.49
CA ALA A 231 13.04 9.60 -6.79
C ALA A 231 12.47 9.22 -8.17
N LEU A 232 11.40 9.90 -8.61
CA LEU A 232 10.69 9.59 -9.86
C LEU A 232 11.63 9.57 -11.08
N LYS A 233 12.45 10.61 -11.25
CA LYS A 233 13.41 10.71 -12.37
C LYS A 233 14.46 9.60 -12.37
N ILE A 234 14.76 9.03 -11.20
CA ILE A 234 15.70 7.91 -11.06
C ILE A 234 14.99 6.61 -11.43
N LEU A 235 13.82 6.36 -10.85
CA LEU A 235 12.97 5.20 -11.16
C LEU A 235 12.65 5.11 -12.66
N MET A 236 12.31 6.24 -13.30
CA MET A 236 12.07 6.35 -14.75
C MET A 236 13.24 5.84 -15.60
N LYS A 237 14.49 5.99 -15.13
CA LYS A 237 15.68 5.42 -15.79
C LYS A 237 15.84 3.93 -15.50
N LEU A 238 15.53 3.49 -14.28
CA LEU A 238 15.63 2.08 -13.90
C LEU A 238 14.62 1.19 -14.66
N VAL A 239 13.47 1.74 -15.08
CA VAL A 239 12.54 1.03 -16.01
C VAL A 239 13.20 0.69 -17.36
N GLN A 240 14.24 1.41 -17.76
CA GLN A 240 15.01 1.14 -18.99
C GLN A 240 16.20 0.18 -18.75
N SER A 241 16.31 -0.43 -17.58
CA SER A 241 17.39 -1.36 -17.26
C SER A 241 17.35 -2.64 -18.10
N SER A 242 18.53 -3.23 -18.31
CA SER A 242 18.65 -4.59 -18.83
C SER A 242 18.34 -5.67 -17.78
N ASP A 243 18.30 -5.30 -16.50
CA ASP A 243 17.82 -6.19 -15.44
C ASP A 243 16.29 -6.10 -15.34
N THR A 244 15.63 -7.25 -15.50
CA THR A 244 14.18 -7.34 -15.56
C THR A 244 13.50 -7.08 -14.22
N GLU A 245 14.07 -7.56 -13.10
CA GLU A 245 13.46 -7.36 -11.79
C GLU A 245 13.57 -5.89 -11.38
N GLU A 246 14.71 -5.27 -11.63
CA GLU A 246 14.90 -3.84 -11.48
C GLU A 246 13.85 -3.02 -12.23
N ALA A 247 13.69 -3.26 -13.54
CA ALA A 247 12.73 -2.53 -14.35
C ALA A 247 11.29 -2.74 -13.87
N VAL A 248 10.94 -3.97 -13.46
CA VAL A 248 9.62 -4.34 -12.93
C VAL A 248 9.34 -3.68 -11.58
N LYS A 249 10.30 -3.62 -10.65
CA LYS A 249 10.15 -2.93 -9.36
C LYS A 249 10.14 -1.41 -9.52
N ALA A 250 10.92 -0.86 -10.45
CA ALA A 250 10.90 0.56 -10.78
C ALA A 250 9.53 1.00 -11.32
N LEU A 251 8.93 0.24 -12.25
CA LEU A 251 7.58 0.54 -12.77
C LEU A 251 6.49 0.37 -11.70
N TYR A 252 6.62 -0.62 -10.81
CA TYR A 252 5.73 -0.75 -9.65
C TYR A 252 5.82 0.47 -8.72
N ALA A 253 7.04 0.96 -8.44
CA ALA A 253 7.22 2.16 -7.63
C ALA A 253 6.62 3.41 -8.30
N ILE A 254 6.83 3.60 -9.61
CA ILE A 254 6.22 4.70 -10.37
C ILE A 254 4.68 4.61 -10.32
N SER A 255 4.11 3.43 -10.55
CA SER A 255 2.67 3.18 -10.43
C SER A 255 2.14 3.59 -9.05
N ALA A 256 2.82 3.19 -7.98
CA ALA A 256 2.46 3.55 -6.61
C ALA A 256 2.60 5.07 -6.32
N LEU A 257 3.47 5.79 -7.02
CA LEU A 257 3.69 7.23 -6.85
C LEU A 257 2.67 8.11 -7.57
N ILE A 258 2.15 7.68 -8.73
CA ILE A 258 1.30 8.51 -9.60
C ILE A 258 -0.20 8.22 -9.45
N ARG A 259 -0.57 7.00 -9.03
CA ARG A 259 -1.98 6.63 -8.82
C ARG A 259 -2.59 7.44 -7.68
N ASN A 260 -3.76 8.03 -7.95
CA ASN A 260 -4.49 8.89 -7.00
C ASN A 260 -3.66 10.09 -6.48
N ASN A 261 -2.72 10.60 -7.29
CA ASN A 261 -1.81 11.68 -6.91
C ASN A 261 -1.48 12.60 -8.09
N ASP A 262 -2.26 13.67 -8.25
CA ASP A 262 -2.15 14.63 -9.36
C ASP A 262 -0.74 15.23 -9.50
N ASN A 263 -0.06 15.53 -8.39
CA ASN A 263 1.32 16.03 -8.39
C ASN A 263 2.31 14.99 -8.92
N GLY A 264 2.15 13.73 -8.51
CA GLY A 264 2.96 12.62 -9.05
C GLY A 264 2.72 12.41 -10.53
N LEU A 265 1.47 12.52 -10.97
CA LEU A 265 1.07 12.38 -12.36
C LEU A 265 1.59 13.53 -13.24
N GLU A 266 1.51 14.78 -12.79
CA GLU A 266 2.10 15.95 -13.47
C GLU A 266 3.62 15.81 -13.64
N LEU A 267 4.34 15.41 -12.57
CA LEU A 267 5.78 15.16 -12.61
C LEU A 267 6.14 13.99 -13.54
N PHE A 268 5.29 12.97 -13.65
CA PHE A 268 5.47 11.85 -14.58
C PHE A 268 5.35 12.29 -16.04
N TYR A 269 4.43 13.20 -16.38
CA TYR A 269 4.40 13.83 -17.71
C TYR A 269 5.60 14.72 -17.98
N ALA A 270 6.05 15.51 -17.00
CA ALA A 270 7.24 16.35 -17.13
C ALA A 270 8.52 15.53 -17.42
N GLU A 271 8.56 14.28 -16.98
CA GLU A 271 9.63 13.30 -17.25
C GLU A 271 9.31 12.34 -18.42
N THR A 272 8.35 12.67 -19.30
CA THR A 272 7.97 11.90 -20.52
C THR A 272 7.49 10.46 -20.25
N GLY A 273 6.75 10.27 -19.16
CA GLY A 273 6.20 8.99 -18.73
C GLY A 273 5.23 8.32 -19.71
N ASP A 274 4.50 9.12 -20.49
CA ASP A 274 3.66 8.67 -21.59
C ASP A 274 4.45 7.97 -22.70
N VAL A 275 5.59 8.55 -23.09
CA VAL A 275 6.51 7.96 -24.07
C VAL A 275 7.11 6.66 -23.54
N MET A 276 7.54 6.63 -22.26
CA MET A 276 8.05 5.42 -21.62
C MET A 276 7.02 4.28 -21.66
N LEU A 277 5.75 4.55 -21.32
CA LEU A 277 4.69 3.53 -21.39
C LEU A 277 4.42 3.07 -22.82
N GLN A 278 4.40 3.99 -23.79
CA GLN A 278 4.23 3.66 -25.21
C GLN A 278 5.35 2.73 -25.71
N ASP A 279 6.61 3.03 -25.37
CA ASP A 279 7.78 2.24 -25.78
C ASP A 279 7.75 0.84 -25.16
N ILE A 280 7.39 0.71 -23.88
CA ILE A 280 7.21 -0.57 -23.19
C ILE A 280 6.14 -1.43 -23.87
N MET A 281 4.97 -0.86 -24.16
CA MET A 281 3.88 -1.59 -24.79
C MET A 281 4.20 -1.98 -26.24
N SER A 282 4.78 -1.06 -27.01
CA SER A 282 5.09 -1.24 -28.44
C SER A 282 6.21 -2.25 -28.70
N ASN A 283 7.20 -2.35 -27.82
CA ASN A 283 8.34 -3.24 -28.04
C ASN A 283 8.08 -4.67 -27.53
N SER A 284 7.89 -5.61 -28.46
CA SER A 284 7.68 -7.03 -28.16
C SER A 284 8.90 -7.76 -27.59
N SER A 285 10.10 -7.17 -27.59
CA SER A 285 11.30 -7.75 -26.97
C SER A 285 11.41 -7.47 -25.47
N ILE A 286 10.57 -6.59 -24.91
CA ILE A 286 10.57 -6.25 -23.49
C ILE A 286 9.86 -7.36 -22.69
N ASP A 287 10.35 -7.64 -21.48
CA ASP A 287 9.79 -8.67 -20.62
C ASP A 287 8.28 -8.52 -20.44
N ILE A 288 7.59 -9.64 -20.57
CA ILE A 288 6.14 -9.64 -20.64
C ILE A 288 5.48 -9.15 -19.35
N ARG A 289 6.13 -9.32 -18.19
CA ARG A 289 5.63 -8.85 -16.88
C ARG A 289 5.68 -7.32 -16.81
N LEU A 290 6.70 -6.70 -17.41
CA LEU A 290 6.78 -5.24 -17.53
C LEU A 290 5.70 -4.70 -18.48
N ARG A 291 5.50 -5.35 -19.63
CA ARG A 291 4.44 -4.99 -20.60
C ARG A 291 3.05 -5.09 -19.99
N LYS A 292 2.77 -6.18 -19.27
CA LYS A 292 1.53 -6.40 -18.48
C LYS A 292 1.30 -5.30 -17.46
N LYS A 293 2.33 -4.91 -16.70
CA LYS A 293 2.25 -3.82 -15.70
C LYS A 293 2.04 -2.45 -16.35
N ALA A 294 2.68 -2.16 -17.48
CA ALA A 294 2.50 -0.91 -18.20
C ALA A 294 1.06 -0.74 -18.69
N VAL A 295 0.49 -1.73 -19.37
CA VAL A 295 -0.91 -1.63 -19.85
C VAL A 295 -1.93 -1.67 -18.72
N PHE A 296 -1.65 -2.39 -17.62
CA PHE A 296 -2.51 -2.35 -16.44
C PHE A 296 -2.51 -0.95 -15.78
N LEU A 297 -1.36 -0.28 -15.71
CA LEU A 297 -1.27 1.12 -15.26
C LEU A 297 -2.05 2.07 -16.19
N VAL A 298 -2.09 1.81 -17.50
CA VAL A 298 -2.95 2.57 -18.44
C VAL A 298 -4.42 2.38 -18.14
N ALA A 299 -4.87 1.15 -17.81
CA ALA A 299 -6.24 0.90 -17.37
C ALA A 299 -6.55 1.64 -16.07
N ASP A 300 -5.70 1.49 -15.04
CA ASP A 300 -5.84 2.18 -13.74
C ASP A 300 -5.95 3.71 -13.89
N LEU A 301 -5.12 4.33 -14.75
CA LEU A 301 -5.14 5.78 -14.98
C LEU A 301 -6.40 6.22 -15.76
N ALA A 302 -6.89 5.41 -16.70
CA ALA A 302 -8.14 5.69 -17.41
C ALA A 302 -9.36 5.58 -16.48
N ASP A 303 -9.41 4.55 -15.63
CA ASP A 303 -10.47 4.38 -14.62
C ASP A 303 -10.46 5.55 -13.62
N GLN A 304 -9.29 6.00 -13.16
CA GLN A 304 -9.14 7.18 -12.30
C GLN A 304 -9.69 8.47 -12.94
N GLN A 305 -9.66 8.60 -14.28
CA GLN A 305 -10.27 9.76 -14.97
C GLN A 305 -11.78 9.63 -15.13
N LEU A 306 -12.31 8.41 -15.28
CA LEU A 306 -13.76 8.17 -15.29
C LEU A 306 -14.39 8.49 -13.93
N GLU A 307 -13.68 8.24 -12.83
CA GLU A 307 -14.10 8.63 -11.48
C GLU A 307 -14.02 10.15 -11.24
N ASN A 308 -12.99 10.82 -11.80
CA ASN A 308 -12.71 12.24 -11.60
C ASN A 308 -13.08 13.08 -12.82
N VAL A 309 -14.38 13.13 -13.16
CA VAL A 309 -14.92 13.81 -14.36
C VAL A 309 -14.57 15.30 -14.46
N ASP A 310 -14.37 15.99 -13.33
CA ASP A 310 -13.97 17.41 -13.29
C ASP A 310 -12.45 17.63 -13.55
N SER A 311 -11.65 16.55 -13.65
CA SER A 311 -10.20 16.64 -13.90
C SER A 311 -9.90 16.87 -15.39
N VAL A 312 -8.75 17.48 -15.69
CA VAL A 312 -8.31 17.67 -17.07
C VAL A 312 -7.89 16.32 -17.67
N GLU A 313 -8.58 15.89 -18.74
CA GLU A 313 -8.27 14.61 -19.38
C GLU A 313 -6.82 14.54 -19.88
N LEU A 314 -6.16 13.41 -19.62
CA LEU A 314 -4.73 13.23 -19.83
C LEU A 314 -4.35 13.30 -21.32
N PRO A 315 -3.31 14.08 -21.69
CA PRO A 315 -2.92 14.24 -23.09
C PRO A 315 -2.62 12.93 -23.82
N LEU A 316 -2.10 11.91 -23.11
CA LEU A 316 -1.70 10.64 -23.73
C LEU A 316 -2.90 9.86 -24.32
N PHE A 317 -4.11 10.00 -23.74
CA PHE A 317 -5.31 9.32 -24.24
C PHE A 317 -5.82 9.88 -25.57
N ARG A 318 -5.29 11.03 -26.01
CA ARG A 318 -5.61 11.66 -27.30
C ARG A 318 -4.65 11.22 -28.41
N THR A 319 -3.53 10.59 -28.07
CA THR A 319 -2.48 10.25 -29.03
C THR A 319 -2.77 8.90 -29.68
N HIS A 320 -3.15 8.92 -30.97
CA HIS A 320 -3.48 7.69 -31.71
C HIS A 320 -2.35 6.65 -31.74
N LEU A 321 -1.07 7.05 -31.68
CA LEU A 321 0.07 6.12 -31.56
C LEU A 321 0.06 5.38 -30.21
N PHE A 322 -0.29 6.08 -29.13
CA PHE A 322 -0.44 5.51 -27.80
C PHE A 322 -1.61 4.52 -27.77
N LEU A 323 -2.80 4.95 -28.21
CA LEU A 323 -3.98 4.08 -28.30
C LEU A 323 -3.71 2.85 -29.18
N LYS A 324 -3.02 3.03 -30.31
CA LYS A 324 -2.60 1.92 -31.17
C LYS A 324 -1.64 0.96 -30.47
N SER A 325 -0.69 1.45 -29.67
CA SER A 325 0.21 0.57 -28.92
C SER A 325 -0.55 -0.33 -27.94
N VAL A 326 -1.61 0.17 -27.31
CA VAL A 326 -2.51 -0.62 -26.44
C VAL A 326 -3.30 -1.65 -27.26
N VAL A 327 -3.87 -1.26 -28.41
CA VAL A 327 -4.62 -2.18 -29.28
C VAL A 327 -3.72 -3.29 -29.84
N ASP A 328 -2.48 -2.98 -30.24
CA ASP A 328 -1.53 -3.97 -30.77
C ASP A 328 -1.10 -5.01 -29.73
N LEU A 329 -1.21 -4.74 -28.41
CA LEU A 329 -1.00 -5.75 -27.36
C LEU A 329 -2.00 -6.92 -27.45
N THR A 330 -3.22 -6.66 -27.94
CA THR A 330 -4.23 -7.72 -28.11
C THR A 330 -3.84 -8.75 -29.18
N LEU A 331 -2.84 -8.44 -30.03
CA LEU A 331 -2.27 -9.36 -31.02
C LEU A 331 -1.18 -10.28 -30.43
N SER A 332 -0.88 -10.15 -29.14
CA SER A 332 0.01 -11.06 -28.38
C SER A 332 -0.52 -12.49 -28.38
N SER A 333 0.38 -13.48 -28.21
CA SER A 333 0.00 -14.88 -27.97
C SER A 333 -0.32 -15.18 -26.50
N ASP A 334 0.05 -14.29 -25.58
CA ASP A 334 -0.19 -14.42 -24.14
C ASP A 334 -1.56 -13.84 -23.77
N LEU A 335 -2.44 -14.70 -23.25
CA LEU A 335 -3.83 -14.38 -22.93
C LEU A 335 -3.98 -13.34 -21.81
N ASP A 336 -3.09 -13.37 -20.83
CA ASP A 336 -3.11 -12.46 -19.67
C ASP A 336 -2.70 -11.02 -20.05
N LEU A 337 -1.85 -10.86 -21.08
CA LEU A 337 -1.57 -9.58 -21.71
C LEU A 337 -2.71 -9.13 -22.64
N GLN A 338 -3.39 -10.06 -23.34
CA GLN A 338 -4.60 -9.73 -24.10
C GLN A 338 -5.72 -9.22 -23.19
N GLU A 339 -5.96 -9.89 -22.05
CA GLU A 339 -6.95 -9.49 -21.04
C GLU A 339 -6.67 -8.08 -20.53
N LYS A 340 -5.43 -7.79 -20.08
CA LYS A 340 -5.05 -6.47 -19.56
C LYS A 340 -5.13 -5.38 -20.63
N ALA A 341 -4.85 -5.70 -21.89
CA ALA A 341 -5.08 -4.79 -23.00
C ALA A 341 -6.57 -4.53 -23.26
N LEU A 342 -7.43 -5.55 -23.18
CA LEU A 342 -8.88 -5.39 -23.29
C LEU A 342 -9.46 -4.56 -22.14
N LEU A 343 -8.98 -4.75 -20.90
CA LEU A 343 -9.33 -3.91 -19.75
C LEU A 343 -8.97 -2.43 -20.02
N ALA A 344 -7.73 -2.16 -20.45
CA ALA A 344 -7.32 -0.80 -20.82
C ALA A 344 -8.19 -0.22 -21.95
N ILE A 345 -8.46 -0.97 -23.01
CA ILE A 345 -9.32 -0.52 -24.12
C ILE A 345 -10.75 -0.22 -23.63
N ARG A 346 -11.31 -1.05 -22.74
CA ARG A 346 -12.63 -0.84 -22.14
C ARG A 346 -12.71 0.51 -21.41
N SER A 347 -11.72 0.81 -20.58
CA SER A 347 -11.66 2.06 -19.81
C SER A 347 -11.43 3.25 -20.74
N LEU A 348 -10.48 3.13 -21.67
CA LEU A 348 -10.18 4.16 -22.67
C LEU A 348 -11.41 4.53 -23.52
N LEU A 349 -12.17 3.56 -24.03
CA LEU A 349 -13.35 3.81 -24.88
C LEU A 349 -14.48 4.59 -24.18
N GLN A 350 -14.50 4.57 -22.85
CA GLN A 350 -15.48 5.29 -22.03
C GLN A 350 -15.08 6.75 -21.79
N LEU A 351 -13.78 7.09 -21.90
CA LEU A 351 -13.30 8.47 -21.80
C LEU A 351 -13.88 9.34 -22.93
N GLU A 352 -14.19 10.61 -22.64
CA GLU A 352 -14.79 11.50 -23.61
C GLU A 352 -13.87 11.80 -24.80
N SER A 353 -12.59 12.11 -24.56
CA SER A 353 -11.66 12.51 -25.62
C SER A 353 -11.07 11.35 -26.43
N SER A 354 -11.36 10.10 -26.08
CA SER A 354 -11.03 8.95 -26.92
C SER A 354 -12.14 8.75 -27.97
N ALA A 355 -11.86 9.19 -29.20
CA ALA A 355 -12.82 9.03 -30.29
C ALA A 355 -12.86 7.56 -30.74
N ALA A 356 -14.03 6.93 -30.71
CA ALA A 356 -14.20 5.56 -31.22
C ALA A 356 -13.78 5.42 -32.70
N LEU A 357 -13.90 6.50 -33.49
CA LEU A 357 -13.35 6.59 -34.85
C LEU A 357 -11.82 6.39 -34.90
N VAL A 358 -11.06 6.92 -33.93
CA VAL A 358 -9.59 6.71 -33.85
C VAL A 358 -9.27 5.24 -33.54
N PHE A 359 -10.04 4.60 -32.66
CA PHE A 359 -9.91 3.16 -32.41
C PHE A 359 -10.22 2.31 -33.65
N ASN A 360 -11.20 2.71 -34.45
CA ASN A 360 -11.57 2.03 -35.69
C ASN A 360 -10.52 2.26 -36.81
N GLU A 361 -10.35 3.51 -37.23
CA GLU A 361 -9.61 3.87 -38.45
C GLU A 361 -8.10 3.82 -38.28
N LEU A 362 -7.58 4.25 -37.11
CA LEU A 362 -6.14 4.40 -36.88
C LEU A 362 -5.56 3.23 -36.07
N CYS A 363 -6.31 2.69 -35.10
CA CYS A 363 -5.83 1.58 -34.26
C CYS A 363 -6.20 0.20 -34.82
N GLY A 364 -7.31 0.08 -35.56
CA GLY A 364 -7.78 -1.17 -36.15
C GLY A 364 -8.47 -2.11 -35.16
N LEU A 365 -9.10 -1.58 -34.10
CA LEU A 365 -9.67 -2.34 -32.99
C LEU A 365 -10.67 -3.41 -33.43
N ASP A 366 -11.54 -3.11 -34.40
CA ASP A 366 -12.55 -4.04 -34.94
C ASP A 366 -11.92 -5.38 -35.40
N LYS A 367 -10.85 -5.27 -36.21
CA LYS A 367 -10.09 -6.42 -36.73
C LYS A 367 -9.36 -7.18 -35.63
N ALA A 368 -8.91 -6.48 -34.60
CA ALA A 368 -8.28 -7.11 -33.44
C ALA A 368 -9.32 -7.91 -32.63
N LEU A 369 -10.51 -7.34 -32.37
CA LEU A 369 -11.59 -8.01 -31.65
C LEU A 369 -12.13 -9.25 -32.37
N GLU A 370 -12.27 -9.23 -33.70
CA GLU A 370 -12.66 -10.44 -34.44
C GLU A 370 -11.55 -11.50 -34.44
N ARG A 371 -10.27 -11.11 -34.53
CA ARG A 371 -9.15 -12.06 -34.43
C ARG A 371 -9.05 -12.73 -33.05
N ILE A 372 -9.27 -11.99 -31.96
CA ILE A 372 -9.31 -12.57 -30.60
C ILE A 372 -10.46 -13.57 -30.50
N LYS A 373 -11.64 -13.24 -31.06
CA LYS A 373 -12.80 -14.14 -31.09
C LYS A 373 -12.49 -15.46 -31.78
N GLU A 374 -11.92 -15.43 -32.98
CA GLU A 374 -11.48 -16.63 -33.71
C GLU A 374 -10.47 -17.46 -32.88
N GLN A 375 -9.51 -16.81 -32.22
CA GLN A 375 -8.52 -17.46 -31.35
C GLN A 375 -9.18 -18.15 -30.14
N LEU A 376 -10.11 -17.48 -29.46
CA LEU A 376 -10.78 -18.00 -28.27
C LEU A 376 -11.79 -19.12 -28.61
N GLU A 377 -12.49 -19.02 -29.75
CA GLU A 377 -13.35 -20.09 -30.26
C GLU A 377 -12.53 -21.38 -30.49
N VAL A 378 -11.34 -21.29 -31.08
CA VAL A 378 -10.42 -22.43 -31.26
C VAL A 378 -9.92 -22.99 -29.92
N LEU A 379 -9.56 -22.15 -28.95
CA LEU A 379 -9.08 -22.58 -27.63
C LEU A 379 -10.16 -23.26 -26.79
N THR A 380 -11.40 -22.76 -26.88
CA THR A 380 -12.57 -23.34 -26.20
C THR A 380 -12.98 -24.65 -26.85
N ALA A 381 -13.02 -24.72 -28.19
CA ALA A 381 -13.33 -25.96 -28.92
C ALA A 381 -12.28 -27.07 -28.72
N ALA A 382 -11.04 -26.70 -28.39
CA ALA A 382 -9.96 -27.65 -28.08
C ALA A 382 -9.93 -28.12 -26.62
N ASP A 383 -10.80 -27.59 -25.75
CA ASP A 383 -10.78 -27.79 -24.28
C ASP A 383 -9.42 -27.44 -23.64
N ARG A 384 -8.72 -26.46 -24.21
CA ARG A 384 -7.36 -26.03 -23.77
C ARG A 384 -7.34 -24.68 -23.05
N GLY A 385 -8.40 -23.88 -23.20
CA GLY A 385 -8.47 -22.53 -22.62
C GLY A 385 -9.09 -22.46 -21.22
N GLY A 386 -9.78 -23.52 -20.77
CA GLY A 386 -10.54 -23.53 -19.52
C GLY A 386 -11.57 -22.39 -19.44
N ASP A 387 -12.00 -22.07 -18.22
CA ASP A 387 -12.90 -20.95 -17.96
C ASP A 387 -12.23 -19.58 -18.19
N PHE A 388 -10.91 -19.45 -18.00
CA PHE A 388 -10.18 -18.19 -18.25
C PHE A 388 -10.36 -17.68 -19.69
N ALA A 389 -10.31 -18.56 -20.70
CA ALA A 389 -10.59 -18.18 -22.09
C ALA A 389 -12.04 -17.72 -22.30
N ARG A 390 -13.00 -18.23 -21.53
CA ARG A 390 -14.40 -17.78 -21.55
C ARG A 390 -14.53 -16.38 -20.93
N ASP A 391 -13.78 -16.10 -19.87
CA ASP A 391 -13.83 -14.81 -19.19
C ASP A 391 -13.19 -13.70 -20.04
N ILE A 392 -12.12 -14.00 -20.78
CA ILE A 392 -11.58 -13.10 -21.82
C ILE A 392 -12.60 -12.91 -22.96
N GLU A 393 -13.33 -13.93 -23.41
CA GLU A 393 -14.39 -13.76 -24.42
C GLU A 393 -15.54 -12.89 -23.91
N ASN A 394 -15.90 -12.99 -22.63
CA ASN A 394 -16.90 -12.12 -21.99
C ASN A 394 -16.43 -10.66 -21.99
N LEU A 395 -15.17 -10.40 -21.59
CA LEU A 395 -14.56 -9.06 -21.63
C LEU A 395 -14.46 -8.52 -23.07
N ARG A 396 -14.07 -9.35 -24.04
CA ARG A 396 -14.02 -8.98 -25.45
C ARG A 396 -15.41 -8.60 -26.00
N ARG A 397 -16.47 -9.27 -25.57
CA ARG A 397 -17.87 -8.90 -25.90
C ARG A 397 -18.26 -7.56 -25.28
N GLU A 398 -17.90 -7.31 -24.03
CA GLU A 398 -18.12 -6.03 -23.36
C GLU A 398 -17.43 -4.88 -24.12
N VAL A 399 -16.14 -5.03 -24.43
CA VAL A 399 -15.37 -4.07 -25.24
C VAL A 399 -16.00 -3.84 -26.62
N SER A 400 -16.38 -4.92 -27.32
CA SER A 400 -17.02 -4.83 -28.63
C SER A 400 -18.35 -4.10 -28.58
N PHE A 401 -19.18 -4.34 -27.56
CA PHE A 401 -20.45 -3.66 -27.36
C PHE A 401 -20.26 -2.14 -27.09
N ILE A 402 -19.34 -1.78 -26.20
CA ILE A 402 -19.01 -0.37 -25.89
C ILE A 402 -18.49 0.34 -27.14
N PHE A 403 -17.58 -0.29 -27.88
CA PHE A 403 -16.98 0.24 -29.11
C PHE A 403 -18.04 0.55 -30.18
N HIS A 404 -18.89 -0.43 -30.52
CA HIS A 404 -19.94 -0.24 -31.52
C HIS A 404 -20.95 0.83 -31.10
N ARG A 405 -21.40 0.82 -29.83
CA ARG A 405 -22.31 1.84 -29.29
C ARG A 405 -21.70 3.25 -29.37
N ARG A 406 -20.40 3.41 -29.12
CA ARG A 406 -19.70 4.71 -29.23
C ARG A 406 -19.53 5.14 -30.69
N LEU A 407 -19.33 4.22 -31.63
CA LEU A 407 -19.32 4.51 -33.08
C LEU A 407 -20.70 4.98 -33.57
N GLU A 408 -21.77 4.31 -33.17
CA GLU A 408 -23.16 4.70 -33.51
C GLU A 408 -23.47 6.12 -33.02
N MET A 409 -23.25 6.39 -31.73
CA MET A 409 -23.47 7.74 -31.16
C MET A 409 -22.59 8.82 -31.80
N GLY A 410 -21.37 8.48 -32.23
CA GLY A 410 -20.49 9.39 -32.97
C GLY A 410 -20.97 9.69 -34.40
N SER A 411 -21.78 8.82 -34.99
CA SER A 411 -22.35 8.99 -36.34
C SER A 411 -23.64 9.82 -36.36
N GLU A 412 -24.31 10.00 -35.22
CA GLU A 412 -25.60 10.72 -35.12
C GLU A 412 -25.47 12.23 -34.91
N VAL A 413 -24.25 12.78 -34.79
CA VAL A 413 -24.03 14.24 -34.67
C VAL A 413 -24.19 14.90 -36.06
N PRO A 414 -25.24 15.72 -36.30
CA PRO A 414 -25.41 16.39 -37.59
C PRO A 414 -24.43 17.56 -37.72
N THR A 415 -23.81 17.68 -38.89
CA THR A 415 -22.95 18.80 -39.33
C THR A 415 -23.66 20.15 -39.36
#